data_AF-A0A8X6V7L4-F1
#
_entry.id   AF-A0A8X6V7L4-F1
#
_cell.length_a   1.000
_cell.length_b   1.000
_cell.length_c   1.000
_cell.angle_alpha   90.00
_cell.angle_beta   90.00
_cell.angle_gamma   90.00
#
_symmetry.space_group_name_H-M   'P 1'
#
loop_
_entity.id
_entity.type
_entity.pdbx_description
1 polymer ?
#
loop_
_entity_poly.entity_id
_entity_poly.type
_entity_poly.pdbx_seq_one_letter_code
_entity_poly.pdbx_strand_id
1 'polypeptide(L)'
;MQFGLCNAASTFQRFVDEVLRGLNFVYAFIDDILVASSSEAEHIQHLRLDQYGLSINPSKCTFGVPTLNFLVFQVCSSGIKPLEDRVEAIFKFPKPTTITQLRRFLGMLNYYRRFIRQAAHILAPLVKFLKGIRNKKRPKRKVKIKPEEALEWTDEATTAF
;
A
#
# COMPACT_ATOMS: atom_id res chain seq x y z
N MET A 1 9.51 16.56 -15.99
CA MET A 1 9.18 15.29 -16.68
C MET A 1 7.72 15.35 -17.10
N GLN A 2 7.34 14.88 -18.30
CA GLN A 2 5.95 14.93 -18.76
C GLN A 2 5.12 13.79 -18.15
N PHE A 3 3.84 14.07 -17.87
CA PHE A 3 2.91 13.06 -17.36
C PHE A 3 2.61 11.98 -18.40
N GLY A 4 2.36 10.76 -17.94
CA GLY A 4 1.92 9.63 -18.79
C GLY A 4 3.03 8.73 -19.34
N LEU A 5 4.31 9.07 -19.13
CA LEU A 5 5.42 8.18 -19.48
C LEU A 5 5.47 6.98 -18.52
N CYS A 6 5.59 5.77 -19.07
CA CYS A 6 5.55 4.52 -18.30
C CYS A 6 6.62 4.42 -17.20
N ASN A 7 7.79 5.04 -17.42
CA ASN A 7 8.92 5.01 -16.50
C ASN A 7 9.11 6.33 -15.72
N ALA A 8 8.12 7.23 -15.75
CA ALA A 8 8.25 8.53 -15.11
C ALA A 8 8.48 8.39 -13.59
N ALA A 9 7.60 7.63 -12.92
CA ALA A 9 7.68 7.42 -11.47
C ALA A 9 9.00 6.77 -11.05
N SER A 10 9.47 5.75 -11.79
CA SER A 10 10.75 5.08 -11.49
C SER A 10 11.95 6.00 -11.69
N THR A 11 11.93 6.82 -12.74
CA THR A 11 12.99 7.82 -12.97
C THR A 11 12.99 8.89 -11.87
N PHE A 12 11.81 9.35 -11.44
CA PHE A 12 11.68 10.33 -10.37
C PHE A 12 12.13 9.76 -9.02
N GLN A 13 11.69 8.55 -8.66
CA GLN A 13 12.15 7.86 -7.46
C GLN A 13 13.68 7.75 -7.43
N ARG A 14 14.32 7.37 -8.55
CA ARG A 14 15.78 7.27 -8.61
C ARG A 14 16.47 8.62 -8.34
N PHE A 15 15.91 9.70 -8.85
CA PHE A 15 16.41 11.05 -8.57
C PHE A 15 16.26 11.41 -7.09
N VAL A 16 15.09 11.14 -6.50
CA VAL A 16 14.82 11.38 -5.08
C VAL A 16 15.76 10.54 -4.19
N ASP A 17 15.99 9.27 -4.53
CA ASP A 17 16.92 8.38 -3.82
C ASP A 17 18.37 8.87 -3.90
N GLU A 18 18.75 9.53 -5.00
CA GLU A 18 20.09 10.11 -5.18
C GLU A 18 20.27 11.37 -4.33
N VAL A 19 19.25 12.24 -4.33
CA VAL A 19 19.21 13.47 -3.52
C VAL A 19 19.24 13.17 -2.03
N LEU A 20 18.45 12.18 -1.58
CA LEU A 20 18.29 11.84 -0.17
C LEU A 20 19.32 10.81 0.31
N ARG A 21 20.29 10.45 -0.53
CA ARG A 21 21.27 9.41 -0.21
C ARG A 21 22.08 9.80 1.03
N GLY A 22 22.10 8.91 2.02
CA GLY A 22 22.83 9.10 3.28
C GLY A 22 22.04 9.84 4.36
N LEU A 23 20.81 10.28 4.08
CA LEU A 23 19.93 10.89 5.07
C LEU A 23 19.06 9.80 5.72
N ASN A 24 19.44 9.35 6.92
CA ASN A 24 18.73 8.29 7.64
C ASN A 24 17.39 8.74 8.25
N PHE A 25 17.14 10.05 8.28
CA PHE A 25 15.95 10.67 8.88
C PHE A 25 14.83 10.94 7.87
N VAL A 26 15.04 10.60 6.59
CA VAL A 26 14.08 10.80 5.51
C VAL A 26 13.67 9.47 4.90
N TYR A 27 12.39 9.32 4.61
CA TYR A 27 11.86 8.24 3.80
C TYR A 27 11.05 8.84 2.66
N ALA A 28 11.35 8.46 1.42
CA ALA A 28 10.65 8.96 0.25
C ALA A 28 10.04 7.83 -0.58
N PHE A 29 8.83 8.07 -1.07
CA PHE A 29 8.14 7.18 -1.99
C PHE A 29 7.48 8.00 -3.09
N ILE A 30 8.08 7.93 -4.26
CA ILE A 30 7.73 8.70 -5.46
C ILE A 30 7.71 10.18 -5.09
N ASP A 31 6.52 10.78 -4.96
CA ASP A 31 6.33 12.20 -4.70
C ASP A 31 6.15 12.52 -3.21
N ASP A 32 5.93 11.51 -2.36
CA ASP A 32 5.67 11.68 -0.94
C ASP A 32 6.96 11.52 -0.13
N ILE A 33 7.33 12.56 0.64
CA ILE A 33 8.53 12.57 1.48
C ILE A 33 8.12 12.69 2.95
N LEU A 34 8.63 11.77 3.77
CA LEU A 34 8.46 11.73 5.22
C LEU A 34 9.79 12.10 5.88
N VAL A 35 9.77 13.10 6.75
CA VAL A 35 10.93 13.51 7.58
C VAL A 35 10.59 13.25 9.04
N ALA A 36 11.47 12.57 9.76
CA ALA A 36 11.32 12.28 11.18
C ALA A 36 12.57 12.70 11.96
N SER A 37 12.37 13.32 13.12
CA SER A 37 13.46 13.80 13.99
C SER A 37 13.09 13.56 15.45
N SER A 38 14.09 13.57 16.34
CA SER A 38 13.85 13.34 17.78
C SER A 38 13.56 14.65 18.54
N SER A 39 13.93 15.80 17.98
CA SER A 39 13.65 17.11 18.56
C SER A 39 13.19 18.12 17.50
N GLU A 40 12.48 19.16 17.93
CA GLU A 40 12.03 20.24 17.05
C GLU A 40 13.21 21.01 16.42
N ALA A 41 14.26 21.28 17.20
CA ALA A 41 15.46 21.97 16.71
C ALA A 41 16.17 21.17 15.60
N GLU A 42 16.32 19.86 15.78
CA GLU A 42 16.83 18.94 14.76
C GLU A 42 15.88 18.86 13.56
N HIS A 43 14.57 18.88 13.78
CA HIS A 43 13.57 18.85 12.71
C HIS A 43 13.66 20.06 11.79
N ILE A 44 13.84 21.26 12.35
CA ILE A 44 14.05 22.49 11.55
C ILE A 44 15.31 22.37 10.69
N GLN A 45 16.38 21.74 11.19
CA GLN A 45 17.59 21.49 10.41
C GLN A 45 17.34 20.47 9.29
N HIS A 46 16.64 19.37 9.59
CA HIS A 46 16.30 18.32 8.63
C HIS A 46 15.36 18.79 7.51
N LEU A 47 14.49 19.78 7.79
CA LEU A 47 13.56 20.34 6.81
C LEU A 47 14.21 21.25 5.76
N ARG A 48 15.51 21.56 5.86
CA ARG A 48 16.23 22.38 4.86
C ARG A 48 16.57 21.59 3.58
N LEU A 49 15.57 20.91 3.02
CA LEU A 49 15.67 20.10 1.81
C LEU A 49 15.78 20.94 0.52
N ASP A 50 15.46 22.23 0.58
CA ASP A 50 15.55 23.16 -0.55
C ASP A 50 16.96 23.25 -1.17
N GLN A 51 18.00 22.88 -0.40
CA GLN A 51 19.38 22.87 -0.87
C GLN A 51 19.66 21.76 -1.90
N TYR A 52 18.76 20.79 -2.06
CA TYR A 52 18.96 19.62 -2.90
C TYR A 52 18.17 19.65 -4.21
N GLY A 53 17.66 20.81 -4.63
CA GLY A 53 16.99 20.99 -5.92
C GLY A 53 15.59 20.37 -6.01
N LEU A 54 14.98 20.06 -4.86
CA LEU A 54 13.58 19.66 -4.74
C LEU A 54 12.70 20.89 -4.52
N SER A 55 11.59 20.97 -5.25
CA SER A 55 10.56 21.97 -5.01
C SER A 55 9.35 21.31 -4.35
N ILE A 56 9.00 21.78 -3.16
CA ILE A 56 7.84 21.30 -2.42
C ILE A 56 6.61 22.16 -2.71
N ASN A 57 5.42 21.58 -2.56
CA ASN A 57 4.16 22.32 -2.61
C ASN A 57 3.65 22.56 -1.18
N PRO A 58 3.82 23.77 -0.61
CA PRO A 58 3.51 24.02 0.81
C PRO A 58 2.05 23.76 1.16
N SER A 59 1.12 23.94 0.21
CA SER A 59 -0.32 23.71 0.44
C SER A 59 -0.68 22.24 0.67
N LYS A 60 0.19 21.30 0.26
CA LYS A 60 0.01 19.86 0.44
C LYS A 60 0.89 19.28 1.53
N CYS A 61 1.75 20.10 2.15
CA CYS A 61 2.66 19.66 3.20
C CYS A 61 2.02 19.80 4.57
N THR A 62 2.42 18.93 5.49
CA THR A 62 2.08 19.02 6.92
C THR A 62 3.41 18.99 7.68
N PHE A 63 3.61 19.95 8.59
CA PHE A 63 4.90 20.16 9.26
C PHE A 63 4.75 20.07 10.79
N GLY A 64 5.76 19.52 11.46
CA GLY A 64 5.91 19.61 12.92
C GLY A 64 4.81 18.93 13.74
N VAL A 65 4.08 17.98 13.15
CA VAL A 65 2.98 17.28 13.84
C VAL A 65 3.47 15.97 14.48
N PRO A 66 2.94 15.59 15.66
CA PRO A 66 3.31 14.33 16.32
C PRO A 66 2.74 13.10 15.61
N THR A 67 1.75 13.29 14.72
CA THR A 67 1.11 12.23 13.96
C THR A 67 0.66 12.77 12.61
N LEU A 68 0.87 11.99 11.55
CA LEU A 68 0.47 12.35 10.19
C LEU A 68 0.12 11.11 9.36
N ASN A 69 -0.54 11.33 8.22
CA ASN A 69 -0.89 10.28 7.28
C ASN A 69 0.13 10.22 6.13
N PHE A 70 0.67 9.04 5.85
CA PHE A 70 1.66 8.78 4.80
C PHE A 70 1.43 7.42 4.15
N LEU A 71 1.31 7.38 2.81
CA LEU A 71 1.14 6.15 2.00
C LEU A 71 0.12 5.14 2.57
N VAL A 72 -1.06 5.64 2.94
CA VAL A 72 -2.18 4.82 3.47
C VAL A 72 -1.98 4.35 4.93
N PHE A 73 -0.95 4.84 5.62
CA PHE A 73 -0.71 4.61 7.04
C PHE A 73 -0.78 5.91 7.82
N GLN A 74 -1.15 5.81 9.10
CA GLN A 74 -0.92 6.82 10.10
C GLN A 74 0.44 6.54 10.75
N VAL A 75 1.31 7.54 10.79
CA VAL A 75 2.66 7.47 11.36
C VAL A 75 2.69 8.33 12.61
N CYS A 76 3.15 7.77 13.72
CA CYS A 76 3.36 8.47 14.98
C CYS A 76 4.61 7.96 15.71
N SER A 77 4.93 8.56 16.86
CA SER A 77 6.08 8.16 17.69
C SER A 77 6.04 6.70 18.14
N SER A 78 4.85 6.11 18.30
CA SER A 78 4.70 4.69 18.68
C SER A 78 4.86 3.70 17.52
N GLY A 79 4.95 4.19 16.28
CA GLY A 79 5.10 3.38 15.07
C GLY A 79 4.07 3.72 13.99
N ILE A 80 3.76 2.72 13.17
CA ILE A 80 2.85 2.85 12.02
C ILE A 80 1.55 2.07 12.26
N LYS A 81 0.43 2.63 11.82
CA LYS A 81 -0.89 1.97 11.87
C LYS A 81 -1.61 2.14 10.53
N PRO A 82 -2.40 1.16 10.06
CA PRO A 82 -3.31 1.37 8.93
C PRO A 82 -4.31 2.49 9.23
N LEU A 83 -4.70 3.26 8.21
CA LEU A 83 -5.79 4.23 8.35
C LEU A 83 -7.12 3.50 8.63
N GLU A 84 -7.93 4.05 9.53
CA GLU A 84 -9.20 3.46 9.97
C GLU A 84 -10.15 3.22 8.79
N ASP A 85 -10.30 4.20 7.90
CA ASP A 85 -11.14 4.08 6.69
C ASP A 85 -10.78 2.88 5.82
N ARG A 86 -9.49 2.53 5.78
CA ARG A 86 -8.98 1.43 4.96
C ARG A 86 -9.20 0.08 5.62
N VAL A 87 -9.10 0.04 6.94
CA VAL A 87 -9.47 -1.13 7.75
C VAL A 87 -10.98 -1.36 7.66
N GLU A 88 -11.78 -0.31 7.78
CA GLU A 88 -13.24 -0.38 7.69
C GLU A 88 -13.70 -0.86 6.31
N ALA A 89 -13.05 -0.42 5.23
CA ALA A 89 -13.33 -0.91 3.88
C ALA A 89 -13.06 -2.42 3.70
N ILE A 90 -12.05 -2.96 4.40
CA ILE A 90 -11.77 -4.40 4.41
C ILE A 90 -12.81 -5.14 5.24
N PHE A 91 -13.18 -4.60 6.40
CA PHE A 91 -14.18 -5.19 7.29
C PHE A 91 -15.57 -5.25 6.64
N LYS A 92 -15.95 -4.21 5.89
CA LYS A 92 -17.21 -4.13 5.13
C LYS A 92 -17.15 -4.85 3.77
N PHE A 93 -16.02 -5.50 3.44
CA PHE A 93 -15.88 -6.14 2.14
C PHE A 93 -16.90 -7.27 2.00
N PRO A 94 -17.71 -7.31 0.93
CA PRO A 94 -18.73 -8.35 0.77
C PRO A 94 -18.07 -9.72 0.59
N LYS A 95 -18.69 -10.76 1.16
CA LYS A 95 -18.22 -12.15 1.05
C LYS A 95 -17.98 -12.51 -0.43
N PRO A 96 -16.74 -12.82 -0.85
CA PRO A 96 -16.44 -13.12 -2.24
C PRO A 96 -17.28 -14.28 -2.78
N THR A 97 -17.99 -14.07 -3.87
CA THR A 97 -18.73 -15.14 -4.57
C THR A 97 -17.95 -15.72 -5.74
N THR A 98 -16.92 -15.00 -6.23
CA THR A 98 -16.08 -15.44 -7.34
C THR A 98 -14.60 -15.43 -6.98
N ILE A 99 -13.81 -16.27 -7.68
CA ILE A 99 -12.35 -16.33 -7.52
C ILE A 99 -11.69 -14.96 -7.76
N THR A 100 -12.21 -14.16 -8.70
CA THR A 100 -11.68 -12.82 -8.97
C THR A 100 -11.90 -11.88 -7.79
N GLN A 101 -13.08 -11.93 -7.15
CA GLN A 101 -13.34 -11.17 -5.93
C GLN A 101 -12.45 -11.64 -4.78
N LEU A 102 -12.27 -12.95 -4.61
CA LEU A 102 -11.41 -13.52 -3.58
C LEU A 102 -9.95 -13.08 -3.74
N ARG A 103 -9.44 -13.05 -4.98
CA ARG A 103 -8.08 -12.54 -5.28
C ARG A 103 -7.93 -11.07 -4.92
N ARG A 104 -8.95 -10.25 -5.21
CA ARG A 104 -8.95 -8.83 -4.84
C ARG A 104 -8.90 -8.67 -3.32
N PHE A 105 -9.76 -9.40 -2.60
CA PHE A 105 -9.78 -9.41 -1.14
C PHE A 105 -8.43 -9.82 -0.53
N LEU A 106 -7.89 -10.96 -0.96
CA LEU A 106 -6.59 -11.44 -0.49
C LEU A 106 -5.45 -10.48 -0.85
N GLY A 107 -5.50 -9.82 -2.01
CA GLY A 107 -4.53 -8.80 -2.39
C GLY A 107 -4.53 -7.59 -1.44
N MET A 108 -5.71 -7.11 -1.07
CA MET A 108 -5.86 -6.02 -0.10
C MET A 108 -5.37 -6.43 1.29
N LEU A 109 -5.77 -7.59 1.79
CA LEU A 109 -5.30 -8.10 3.09
C LEU A 109 -3.79 -8.32 3.11
N ASN A 110 -3.21 -8.79 2.00
CA ASN A 110 -1.77 -9.02 1.93
C ASN A 110 -0.96 -7.71 2.04
N TYR A 111 -1.52 -6.57 1.64
CA TYR A 111 -0.90 -5.26 1.87
C TYR A 111 -0.75 -4.95 3.37
N TYR A 112 -1.74 -5.33 4.18
CA TYR A 112 -1.76 -5.12 5.63
C TYR A 112 -1.24 -6.32 6.45
N ARG A 113 -0.69 -7.35 5.78
CA ARG A 113 -0.26 -8.61 6.39
C ARG A 113 0.67 -8.45 7.59
N ARG A 114 1.51 -7.41 7.60
CA ARG A 114 2.45 -7.12 8.70
C ARG A 114 1.77 -6.85 10.05
N PHE A 115 0.51 -6.42 10.03
CA PHE A 115 -0.29 -6.12 11.23
C PHE A 115 -1.09 -7.33 11.73
N ILE A 116 -1.13 -8.41 10.96
CA ILE A 116 -1.93 -9.60 11.27
C ILE A 116 -1.00 -10.71 11.71
N ARG A 117 -1.02 -11.03 13.01
CA ARG A 117 -0.24 -12.16 13.55
C ARG A 117 -0.71 -13.46 12.90
N GLN A 118 0.23 -14.28 12.45
CA GLN A 118 -0.05 -15.57 11.81
C GLN A 118 -0.98 -15.49 10.59
N ALA A 119 -0.98 -14.37 9.86
CA ALA A 119 -1.82 -14.17 8.67
C ALA A 119 -1.76 -15.32 7.65
N ALA A 120 -0.60 -15.97 7.52
CA ALA A 120 -0.44 -17.12 6.64
C ALA A 120 -1.37 -18.29 7.00
N HIS A 121 -1.47 -18.59 8.30
CA HIS A 121 -2.31 -19.67 8.81
C HIS A 121 -3.78 -19.30 8.71
N ILE A 122 -4.14 -18.08 9.09
CA ILE A 122 -5.51 -17.57 9.03
C ILE A 122 -6.01 -17.60 7.58
N LEU A 123 -5.23 -17.11 6.62
CA LEU A 123 -5.63 -17.03 5.22
C LEU A 123 -5.45 -18.35 4.45
N ALA A 124 -4.85 -19.38 5.06
CA ALA A 124 -4.58 -20.64 4.36
C ALA A 124 -5.83 -21.29 3.75
N PRO A 125 -6.99 -21.37 4.44
CA PRO A 125 -8.22 -21.92 3.87
C PRO A 125 -8.68 -21.14 2.64
N LEU A 126 -8.56 -19.81 2.66
CA LEU A 126 -8.92 -18.94 1.53
C LEU A 126 -7.96 -19.11 0.34
N VAL A 127 -6.67 -19.26 0.60
CA VAL A 127 -5.65 -19.48 -0.44
C VAL A 127 -5.80 -20.85 -1.09
N LYS A 128 -6.35 -21.87 -0.41
CA LYS A 128 -6.63 -23.19 -1.00
C LYS A 128 -7.52 -23.08 -2.25
N PHE A 129 -8.51 -22.19 -2.26
CA PHE A 129 -9.37 -21.95 -3.43
C PHE A 129 -8.61 -21.44 -4.66
N LEU A 130 -7.42 -20.84 -4.47
CA LEU A 130 -6.62 -20.32 -5.58
C LEU A 130 -5.67 -21.37 -6.19
N LYS A 131 -5.49 -22.52 -5.54
CA LYS A 131 -4.57 -23.57 -6.03
C LYS A 131 -5.08 -24.14 -7.35
N GLY A 132 -4.18 -24.30 -8.31
CA GLY A 132 -4.50 -24.85 -9.65
C GLY A 132 -5.13 -23.85 -10.64
N ILE A 133 -5.59 -22.68 -10.17
CA ILE A 133 -6.23 -21.68 -11.03
C ILE A 133 -5.18 -20.80 -11.71
N ARG A 134 -4.89 -21.08 -12.99
CA ARG A 134 -4.01 -20.23 -13.81
C ARG A 134 -4.68 -18.91 -14.14
N ASN A 135 -3.92 -17.81 -14.08
CA ASN A 135 -4.36 -16.53 -14.65
C ASN A 135 -4.57 -16.73 -16.15
N LYS A 136 -5.83 -16.69 -16.62
CA LYS A 136 -6.13 -16.67 -18.05
C LYS A 136 -5.45 -15.43 -18.63
N LYS A 137 -4.54 -15.61 -19.60
CA LYS A 137 -3.99 -14.49 -20.37
C LYS A 137 -5.17 -13.67 -20.91
N ARG A 138 -5.09 -12.34 -20.82
CA ARG A 138 -6.11 -11.43 -21.38
C ARG A 138 -6.40 -11.88 -22.82
N PRO A 139 -7.63 -12.31 -23.15
CA PRO A 139 -7.93 -12.73 -24.51
C PRO A 139 -7.83 -11.50 -25.41
N LYS A 140 -7.13 -11.63 -26.55
CA LYS A 140 -6.97 -10.54 -27.53
C LYS A 140 -8.30 -10.11 -28.20
N ARG A 141 -9.40 -10.84 -27.95
CA ARG A 141 -10.75 -10.56 -28.42
C ARG A 141 -11.75 -10.66 -27.27
N LYS A 142 -12.87 -9.92 -27.37
CA LYS A 142 -14.03 -10.03 -26.47
C LYS A 142 -14.66 -11.42 -26.61
N VAL A 143 -14.10 -12.42 -25.93
CA VAL A 143 -14.69 -13.75 -25.78
C VAL A 143 -15.73 -13.65 -24.68
N LYS A 144 -16.93 -14.24 -24.87
CA LYS A 144 -17.92 -14.41 -23.81
C LYS A 144 -17.26 -15.16 -22.65
N ILE A 145 -17.00 -14.45 -21.56
CA ILE A 145 -16.39 -15.01 -20.36
C ILE A 145 -17.43 -15.99 -19.77
N LYS A 146 -17.10 -17.29 -19.71
CA LYS A 146 -17.91 -18.27 -18.98
C LYS A 146 -18.10 -17.76 -17.54
N PRO A 147 -19.29 -17.94 -16.91
CA PRO A 147 -19.51 -17.51 -15.54
C PRO A 147 -18.37 -18.04 -14.67
N GLU A 148 -17.72 -17.13 -13.93
CA GLU A 148 -16.68 -17.51 -12.98
C GLU A 148 -17.29 -18.55 -12.04
N GLU A 149 -16.63 -19.70 -11.89
CA GLU A 149 -17.07 -20.76 -10.97
C GLU A 149 -17.37 -20.13 -9.60
N ALA A 150 -18.60 -20.33 -9.13
CA ALA A 150 -19.03 -19.83 -7.83
C ALA A 150 -18.19 -20.50 -6.74
N LEU A 151 -17.73 -19.72 -5.77
CA LEU A 151 -16.98 -20.25 -4.62
C LEU A 151 -17.93 -21.02 -3.71
N GLU A 152 -17.70 -22.33 -3.60
CA GLU A 152 -18.32 -23.17 -2.57
C GLU A 152 -17.56 -22.98 -1.26
N TRP A 153 -18.14 -22.19 -0.34
CA TRP A 153 -17.51 -21.88 0.93
C TRP A 153 -17.57 -23.06 1.90
N THR A 154 -16.41 -23.48 2.38
CA THR A 154 -16.29 -24.43 3.51
C THR A 154 -16.42 -23.70 4.84
N ASP A 155 -16.75 -24.42 5.92
CA ASP A 155 -16.81 -23.86 7.27
C ASP A 155 -15.47 -23.23 7.68
N GLU A 156 -14.35 -23.92 7.44
CA GLU A 156 -12.99 -23.40 7.68
C GLU A 156 -12.73 -22.06 6.97
N ALA A 157 -13.27 -21.89 5.77
CA ALA A 157 -13.08 -20.68 4.99
C ALA A 157 -13.95 -19.55 5.50
N THR A 158 -15.17 -19.87 5.93
CA THR A 158 -16.09 -18.90 6.53
C THR A 158 -15.58 -18.40 7.89
N THR A 159 -14.92 -19.25 8.68
CA THR A 159 -14.23 -18.82 9.91
C THR A 159 -12.98 -17.98 9.64
N ALA A 160 -12.29 -18.24 8.53
CA ALA A 160 -11.08 -17.51 8.15
C ALA A 160 -11.33 -16.13 7.54
N PHE A 161 -12.52 -15.90 6.99
CA PHE A 161 -12.96 -14.64 6.38
C PHE A 161 -13.53 -13.69 7.43
#